data_AF-A0AAW2SVR9-F1
#
_entry.id   AF-A0AAW2SVR9-F1
#
_cell.length_a   1.000
_cell.length_b   1.000
_cell.length_c   1.000
_cell.angle_alpha   90.00
_cell.angle_beta   90.00
_cell.angle_gamma   90.00
#
_symmetry.space_group_name_H-M   'P 1'
#
loop_
_entity.id
_entity.type
_entity.pdbx_description
1 polymer ?
#
loop_
_entity_poly.entity_id
_entity_poly.type
_entity_poly.pdbx_seq_one_letter_code
_entity_poly.pdbx_strand_id
1 'polypeptide(L)'
;MRAAPCAMAPGDPCAMARRGILRGSRRERLLSKFVENECEKIDRIMELYVRYSDRVKAETERLNQLELDDLEIDEEEKYNRKLDSGLYTLQLIAVILGHLWTSEHSRMRARIELLLKQHKLTKKDVKDILQEYHDNIGDLDGPEEKERAQSKILKFISAFT
;
A
#
# COMPACT_ATOMS: atom_id res chain seq x y z
N MET A 1 44.13 -50.32 24.02
CA MET A 1 42.73 -50.42 23.54
C MET A 1 42.19 -49.02 23.35
N ARG A 2 42.15 -48.52 22.10
CA ARG A 2 41.51 -47.25 21.73
C ARG A 2 40.19 -47.59 21.06
N ALA A 3 39.07 -47.17 21.64
CA ALA A 3 37.76 -47.27 21.01
C ALA A 3 37.59 -46.06 20.07
N ALA A 4 37.28 -46.34 18.81
CA ALA A 4 36.86 -45.34 17.82
C ALA A 4 35.37 -44.99 18.03
N PRO A 5 34.92 -43.76 17.71
CA PRO A 5 33.50 -43.44 17.70
C PRO A 5 32.83 -43.98 16.44
N CYS A 6 31.72 -44.70 16.62
CA CYS A 6 30.84 -45.18 15.56
C CYS A 6 30.34 -44.05 14.66
N ALA A 7 30.43 -44.26 13.35
CA ALA A 7 29.77 -43.46 12.34
C ALA A 7 28.24 -43.62 12.44
N MET A 8 27.52 -42.50 12.50
CA MET A 8 26.06 -42.45 12.40
C MET A 8 25.62 -42.63 10.94
N ALA A 9 24.71 -43.58 10.72
CA ALA A 9 24.07 -43.87 9.44
C ALA A 9 22.98 -42.81 9.09
N PRO A 10 22.72 -42.56 7.79
CA PRO A 10 21.69 -41.60 7.38
C PRO A 10 20.29 -42.22 7.50
N GLY A 11 19.57 -41.87 8.56
CA GLY A 11 18.20 -42.35 8.77
C GLY A 11 17.46 -41.79 9.99
N ASP A 12 17.99 -40.78 10.67
CA ASP A 12 17.38 -40.27 11.90
C ASP A 12 16.10 -39.45 11.64
N PRO A 13 14.97 -39.76 12.32
CA PRO A 13 13.69 -39.04 12.21
C PRO A 13 13.76 -37.55 12.56
N CYS A 14 14.87 -37.08 13.15
CA CYS A 14 15.12 -35.66 13.40
C CYS A 14 15.21 -34.80 12.13
N ALA A 15 15.37 -35.38 10.93
CA ALA A 15 15.32 -34.64 9.67
C ALA A 15 13.88 -34.30 9.20
N MET A 16 12.85 -34.75 9.92
CA MET A 16 11.44 -34.43 9.69
C MET A 16 10.88 -33.32 10.60
N ALA A 17 11.71 -32.48 11.21
CA ALA A 17 11.28 -31.16 11.67
C ALA A 17 11.07 -30.16 10.49
N ARG A 18 10.71 -30.67 9.30
CA ARG A 18 10.21 -29.86 8.19
C ARG A 18 8.72 -29.62 8.42
N ARG A 19 8.33 -28.34 8.41
CA ARG A 19 6.95 -27.81 8.33
C ARG A 19 6.24 -27.49 9.65
N GLY A 20 6.94 -26.94 10.62
CA GLY A 20 6.26 -26.21 11.69
C GLY A 20 7.22 -25.30 12.41
N ILE A 21 6.95 -23.99 12.42
CA ILE A 21 7.62 -22.99 13.27
C ILE A 21 8.90 -22.35 12.68
N LEU A 22 8.92 -22.10 11.37
CA LEU A 22 9.50 -20.85 10.84
C LEU A 22 8.36 -20.01 10.25
N ARG A 23 7.34 -19.76 11.07
CA ARG A 23 6.25 -18.85 10.71
C ARG A 23 6.75 -17.45 11.06
N GLY A 24 7.09 -16.68 10.03
CA GLY A 24 7.49 -15.28 10.15
C GLY A 24 6.55 -14.44 11.03
N SER A 25 6.97 -13.21 11.33
CA SER A 25 6.18 -12.26 12.13
C SER A 25 4.71 -12.18 11.67
N ARG A 26 3.77 -11.75 12.54
CA ARG A 26 2.35 -11.56 12.14
C ARG A 26 2.22 -10.76 10.84
N ARG A 27 3.10 -9.76 10.66
CA ARG A 27 3.24 -8.96 9.45
C ARG A 27 3.64 -9.81 8.23
N GLU A 28 4.67 -10.63 8.35
CA GLU A 28 5.15 -11.48 7.25
C GLU A 28 4.08 -12.48 6.79
N ARG A 29 3.33 -13.08 7.72
CA ARG A 29 2.20 -13.96 7.40
C ARG A 29 1.09 -13.24 6.64
N LEU A 30 0.82 -11.97 6.98
CA LEU A 30 -0.14 -11.14 6.25
C LEU A 30 0.37 -10.83 4.84
N LEU A 31 1.64 -10.44 4.70
CA LEU A 31 2.25 -10.17 3.40
C LEU A 31 2.27 -11.40 2.50
N SER A 32 2.43 -12.60 3.06
CA SER A 32 2.32 -13.86 2.28
C SER A 32 0.96 -13.98 1.58
N LYS A 33 -0.12 -13.43 2.13
CA LYS A 33 -1.45 -13.45 1.50
C LYS A 33 -1.54 -12.62 0.23
N PHE A 34 -0.72 -11.57 0.11
CA PHE A 34 -0.67 -10.69 -1.06
C PHE A 34 0.13 -11.27 -2.23
N VAL A 35 0.91 -12.33 -2.00
CA VAL A 35 1.67 -13.03 -3.06
C VAL A 35 1.05 -14.37 -3.47
N GLU A 36 0.00 -14.82 -2.76
CA GLU A 36 -0.84 -15.95 -3.17
C GLU A 36 -1.54 -15.64 -4.50
N ASN A 37 -1.84 -16.70 -5.28
CA ASN A 37 -2.58 -16.61 -6.54
C ASN A 37 -2.05 -15.51 -7.48
N GLU A 38 -0.74 -15.52 -7.73
CA GLU A 38 -0.08 -14.55 -8.63
C GLU A 38 -0.30 -13.07 -8.26
N CYS A 39 -0.48 -12.80 -6.96
CA CYS A 39 -0.76 -11.47 -6.43
C CYS A 39 -2.15 -10.91 -6.81
N GLU A 40 -3.18 -11.75 -6.97
CA GLU A 40 -4.57 -11.36 -7.29
C GLU A 40 -5.09 -10.18 -6.44
N LYS A 41 -4.65 -10.08 -5.17
CA LYS A 41 -5.09 -9.06 -4.23
C LYS A 41 -4.49 -7.70 -4.58
N ILE A 42 -3.26 -7.68 -5.09
CA ILE A 42 -2.62 -6.49 -5.61
C ILE A 42 -3.36 -6.02 -6.86
N ASP A 43 -3.75 -6.95 -7.74
CA ASP A 43 -4.54 -6.64 -8.94
C ASP A 43 -5.87 -5.99 -8.56
N ARG A 44 -6.59 -6.59 -7.60
CA ARG A 44 -7.85 -6.04 -7.11
C ARG A 44 -7.69 -4.67 -6.47
N ILE A 45 -6.64 -4.46 -5.68
CA ILE A 45 -6.32 -3.16 -5.08
C ILE A 45 -6.06 -2.12 -6.17
N MET A 46 -5.32 -2.49 -7.22
CA MET A 46 -5.01 -1.58 -8.30
C MET A 46 -6.24 -1.24 -9.15
N GLU A 47 -7.10 -2.22 -9.44
CA GLU A 47 -8.38 -2.00 -10.12
C GLU A 47 -9.25 -0.99 -9.35
N LEU A 48 -9.32 -1.15 -8.03
CA LEU A 48 -10.04 -0.21 -7.16
C LEU A 48 -9.37 1.17 -7.16
N TYR A 49 -8.03 1.24 -7.09
CA TYR A 49 -7.30 2.50 -7.16
C TYR A 49 -7.66 3.26 -8.44
N VAL A 50 -7.60 2.62 -9.61
CA VAL A 50 -7.93 3.26 -10.89
C VAL A 50 -9.37 3.74 -10.89
N ARG A 51 -10.31 2.88 -10.50
CA ARG A 51 -11.74 3.23 -10.46
C ARG A 51 -12.03 4.45 -9.60
N TYR A 52 -11.42 4.56 -8.42
CA TYR A 52 -11.63 5.70 -7.54
C TYR A 52 -10.84 6.94 -7.99
N SER A 53 -9.65 6.75 -8.56
CA SER A 53 -8.86 7.83 -9.16
C SER A 53 -9.63 8.51 -10.29
N ASP A 54 -10.24 7.74 -11.19
CA ASP A 54 -11.05 8.28 -12.29
C ASP A 54 -12.27 9.05 -11.78
N ARG A 55 -12.93 8.55 -10.72
CA ARG A 55 -14.08 9.25 -10.10
C ARG A 55 -13.69 10.58 -9.48
N VAL A 56 -12.62 10.60 -8.69
CA VAL A 56 -12.11 11.82 -8.03
C VAL A 56 -11.60 12.81 -9.06
N LYS A 57 -10.94 12.32 -10.11
CA LYS A 57 -10.46 13.16 -11.21
C LYS A 57 -11.61 13.82 -11.97
N ALA A 58 -12.65 13.06 -12.32
CA ALA A 58 -13.83 13.61 -12.98
C ALA A 58 -14.51 14.70 -12.14
N GLU A 59 -14.57 14.53 -10.82
CA GLU A 59 -15.14 15.55 -9.94
C GLU A 59 -14.22 16.77 -9.77
N THR A 60 -12.91 16.56 -9.73
CA THR A 60 -11.93 17.65 -9.72
C THR A 60 -12.02 18.48 -11.01
N GLU A 61 -12.19 17.84 -12.17
CA GLU A 61 -12.38 18.53 -13.44
C GLU A 61 -13.67 19.36 -13.47
N ARG A 62 -14.77 18.86 -12.88
CA ARG A 62 -16.02 19.63 -12.73
C ARG A 62 -15.85 20.83 -11.81
N LEU A 63 -15.16 20.67 -10.69
CA LEU A 63 -14.86 21.78 -9.78
C LEU A 63 -14.06 22.87 -10.48
N ASN A 64 -13.02 22.50 -11.22
CA ASN A 64 -12.20 23.45 -11.99
C ASN A 64 -13.02 24.20 -13.06
N GLN A 65 -14.06 23.57 -13.63
CA GLN A 65 -14.97 24.25 -14.57
C GLN A 65 -15.85 25.28 -13.87
N LEU A 66 -16.37 24.97 -12.67
CA LEU A 66 -17.17 25.92 -11.90
C LEU A 66 -16.37 27.16 -11.49
N GLU A 67 -15.09 26.99 -11.16
CA GLU A 67 -14.20 28.13 -10.89
C GLU A 67 -13.98 29.01 -12.12
N LEU A 68 -13.87 28.40 -13.31
CA LEU A 68 -13.72 29.16 -14.55
C LEU A 68 -14.99 29.97 -14.88
N ASP A 69 -16.14 29.51 -14.42
CA ASP A 69 -17.44 30.18 -14.54
C ASP A 69 -17.68 31.24 -13.44
N ASP A 70 -16.62 31.65 -12.71
CA ASP A 70 -16.63 32.69 -11.66
C ASP A 70 -17.54 32.35 -10.46
N LEU A 71 -17.82 31.06 -10.24
CA LEU A 71 -18.44 30.57 -9.02
C LEU A 71 -17.33 30.37 -7.98
N GLU A 72 -17.22 31.30 -7.04
CA GLU A 72 -16.32 31.14 -5.89
C GLU A 72 -16.77 29.95 -5.03
N ILE A 73 -16.07 28.82 -5.17
CA ILE A 73 -16.16 27.67 -4.28
C ILE A 73 -14.91 27.67 -3.43
N ASP A 74 -15.07 27.72 -2.10
CA ASP A 74 -13.92 27.67 -1.21
C ASP A 74 -13.22 26.29 -1.22
N GLU A 75 -11.97 26.25 -0.78
CA GLU A 75 -11.15 25.03 -0.80
C GLU A 75 -11.69 23.92 0.11
N GLU A 76 -12.39 24.27 1.19
CA GLU A 76 -13.00 23.30 2.11
C GLU A 76 -14.18 22.60 1.43
N GLU A 77 -15.04 23.35 0.75
CA GLU A 77 -16.13 22.80 -0.05
C GLU A 77 -15.61 21.93 -1.19
N LYS A 78 -14.57 22.35 -1.91
CA LYS A 78 -13.93 21.51 -2.93
C LYS A 78 -13.44 20.19 -2.36
N TYR A 79 -12.76 20.23 -1.22
CA TYR A 79 -12.27 19.03 -0.56
C TYR A 79 -13.41 18.10 -0.13
N ASN A 80 -14.48 18.65 0.44
CA ASN A 80 -15.69 17.90 0.80
C ASN A 80 -16.34 17.23 -0.41
N ARG A 81 -16.46 17.93 -1.56
CA ARG A 81 -16.98 17.31 -2.80
C ARG A 81 -16.07 16.19 -3.32
N LYS A 82 -14.74 16.33 -3.20
CA LYS A 82 -13.82 15.23 -3.51
C LYS A 82 -14.03 14.05 -2.56
N LEU A 83 -14.24 14.28 -1.27
CA LEU A 83 -14.57 13.23 -0.29
C LEU A 83 -15.84 12.47 -0.70
N ASP A 84 -16.90 13.18 -1.09
CA ASP A 84 -18.16 12.59 -1.59
C ASP A 84 -17.95 11.75 -2.86
N SER A 85 -17.01 12.14 -3.72
CA SER A 85 -16.63 11.37 -4.90
C SER A 85 -15.85 10.08 -4.59
N GLY A 86 -15.36 9.93 -3.34
CA GLY A 86 -14.65 8.76 -2.84
C GLY A 86 -13.16 8.97 -2.58
N LEU A 87 -12.69 10.20 -2.43
CA LEU A 87 -11.28 10.52 -2.16
C LEU A 87 -10.73 9.76 -0.95
N TYR A 88 -11.48 9.67 0.16
CA TYR A 88 -11.01 8.96 1.35
C TYR A 88 -10.71 7.48 1.07
N THR A 89 -11.54 6.82 0.25
CA THR A 89 -11.30 5.42 -0.15
C THR A 89 -10.05 5.31 -1.02
N LEU A 90 -9.86 6.26 -1.94
CA LEU A 90 -8.66 6.33 -2.77
C LEU A 90 -7.39 6.50 -1.93
N GLN A 91 -7.42 7.38 -0.94
CA GLN A 91 -6.33 7.62 0.00
C GLN A 91 -6.00 6.34 0.79
N LEU A 92 -7.00 5.64 1.33
CA LEU A 92 -6.80 4.37 2.05
C LEU A 92 -6.13 3.31 1.16
N ILE A 93 -6.57 3.21 -0.09
CA ILE A 93 -5.97 2.30 -1.09
C ILE A 93 -4.51 2.69 -1.36
N ALA A 94 -4.21 3.98 -1.52
CA ALA A 94 -2.86 4.47 -1.70
C ALA A 94 -1.95 4.15 -0.50
N VAL A 95 -2.47 4.26 0.73
CA VAL A 95 -1.76 3.87 1.96
C VAL A 95 -1.45 2.37 1.97
N ILE A 96 -2.41 1.51 1.58
CA ILE A 96 -2.18 0.07 1.44
C ILE A 96 -1.09 -0.19 0.38
N LEU A 97 -1.15 0.47 -0.77
CA LEU A 97 -0.10 0.38 -1.80
C LEU A 97 1.26 0.82 -1.25
N GLY A 98 1.34 1.88 -0.44
CA GLY A 98 2.56 2.31 0.24
C GLY A 98 3.12 1.26 1.21
N HIS A 99 2.26 0.59 1.98
CA HIS A 99 2.67 -0.53 2.82
C HIS A 99 3.21 -1.72 2.03
N LEU A 100 2.57 -2.06 0.91
CA LEU A 100 3.02 -3.14 0.03
C LEU A 100 4.32 -2.75 -0.70
N TRP A 101 4.45 -1.50 -1.11
CA TRP A 101 5.65 -0.98 -1.75
C TRP A 101 6.85 -1.02 -0.82
N THR A 102 6.69 -0.55 0.41
CA THR A 102 7.75 -0.55 1.42
C THR A 102 8.01 -1.93 2.04
N SER A 103 7.21 -2.94 1.69
CA SER A 103 7.54 -4.32 2.05
C SER A 103 8.85 -4.74 1.36
N GLU A 104 9.65 -5.57 2.03
CA GLU A 104 10.92 -6.10 1.48
C GLU A 104 10.69 -7.20 0.43
N HIS A 105 9.48 -7.31 -0.13
CA HIS A 105 9.11 -8.38 -1.05
C HIS A 105 9.19 -7.89 -2.51
N SER A 106 10.27 -8.25 -3.19
CA SER A 106 10.54 -7.87 -4.58
C SER A 106 9.38 -8.19 -5.54
N ARG A 107 8.75 -9.37 -5.38
CA ARG A 107 7.59 -9.80 -6.20
C ARG A 107 6.41 -8.82 -6.14
N MET A 108 6.08 -8.29 -4.96
CA MET A 108 4.95 -7.36 -4.82
C MET A 108 5.25 -6.02 -5.48
N ARG A 109 6.46 -5.49 -5.27
CA ARG A 109 6.93 -4.25 -5.92
C ARG A 109 6.88 -4.39 -7.43
N ALA A 110 7.43 -5.46 -7.98
CA ALA A 110 7.43 -5.72 -9.41
C ALA A 110 6.01 -5.80 -9.99
N ARG A 111 5.06 -6.41 -9.25
CA ARG A 111 3.66 -6.46 -9.67
C ARG A 111 3.01 -5.07 -9.67
N ILE A 112 3.22 -4.28 -8.62
CA ILE A 112 2.70 -2.91 -8.55
C ILE A 112 3.26 -2.07 -9.70
N GLU A 113 4.57 -2.14 -9.98
CA GLU A 113 5.19 -1.42 -11.10
C GLU A 113 4.60 -1.82 -12.46
N LEU A 114 4.35 -3.12 -12.67
CA LEU A 114 3.73 -3.61 -13.89
C LEU A 114 2.33 -3.04 -14.06
N LEU A 115 1.49 -3.09 -13.02
CA LEU A 115 0.11 -2.63 -13.10
C LEU A 115 0.02 -1.11 -13.28
N LEU A 116 0.88 -0.33 -12.61
CA LEU A 116 0.95 1.12 -12.83
C LEU A 116 1.21 1.42 -14.32
N LYS A 117 2.20 0.75 -14.93
CA LYS A 117 2.49 0.91 -16.36
C LYS A 117 1.32 0.51 -17.26
N GLN A 118 0.64 -0.60 -16.95
CA GLN A 118 -0.52 -1.08 -17.73
C GLN A 118 -1.67 -0.06 -17.72
N HIS A 119 -1.90 0.59 -16.58
CA HIS A 119 -2.92 1.62 -16.42
C HIS A 119 -2.45 3.02 -16.82
N LYS A 120 -1.26 3.17 -17.42
CA LYS A 120 -0.63 4.46 -17.77
C LYS A 120 -0.46 5.41 -16.58
N LEU A 121 -0.34 4.85 -15.39
CA LEU A 121 -0.05 5.55 -14.15
C LEU A 121 1.44 5.48 -13.84
N THR A 122 1.87 6.42 -13.02
CA THR A 122 3.22 6.57 -12.54
C THR A 122 3.26 6.46 -11.02
N LYS A 123 4.46 6.29 -10.45
CA LYS A 123 4.67 6.35 -9.01
C LYS A 123 4.23 7.72 -8.43
N LYS A 124 4.31 8.77 -9.25
CA LYS A 124 3.90 10.12 -8.87
C LYS A 124 2.40 10.21 -8.57
N ASP A 125 1.55 9.55 -9.34
CA ASP A 125 0.10 9.58 -9.11
C ASP A 125 -0.26 9.02 -7.72
N VAL A 126 0.38 7.92 -7.31
CA VAL A 126 0.21 7.36 -5.97
C VAL A 126 0.78 8.29 -4.90
N LYS A 127 1.95 8.90 -5.18
CA LYS A 127 2.62 9.83 -4.27
C LYS A 127 1.80 11.09 -4.01
N ASP A 128 1.17 11.65 -5.04
CA ASP A 128 0.36 12.87 -4.95
C ASP A 128 -0.86 12.62 -4.05
N ILE A 129 -1.54 11.46 -4.17
CA ILE A 129 -2.62 11.07 -3.27
C ILE A 129 -2.14 10.86 -1.82
N LEU A 130 -0.98 10.23 -1.64
CA LEU A 130 -0.39 10.05 -0.30
C LEU A 130 -0.01 11.39 0.34
N GLN A 131 0.44 12.36 -0.45
CA GLN A 131 0.75 13.71 0.00
C GLN A 131 -0.51 14.46 0.41
N GLU A 132 -1.57 14.41 -0.41
CA GLU A 132 -2.88 15.00 -0.07
C GLU A 132 -3.45 14.39 1.23
N TYR A 133 -3.29 13.08 1.43
CA TYR A 133 -3.68 12.42 2.69
C TYR A 133 -2.81 12.84 3.89
N HIS A 134 -1.51 13.01 3.69
CA HIS A 134 -0.58 13.44 4.73
C HIS A 134 -0.92 14.86 5.23
N ASP A 135 -1.21 15.76 4.29
CA ASP A 135 -1.44 17.18 4.56
C ASP A 135 -2.83 17.42 5.16
N ASN A 136 -3.82 16.59 4.80
CA ASN A 136 -5.19 16.66 5.31
C ASN A 136 -5.50 15.61 6.39
N ILE A 137 -4.47 15.01 7.00
CA ILE A 137 -4.70 14.07 8.10
C ILE A 137 -5.35 14.85 9.26
N GLY A 138 -6.60 14.51 9.58
CA GLY A 138 -7.35 15.15 10.65
C GLY A 138 -6.80 14.85 12.04
N ASP A 139 -7.56 15.21 13.07
CA ASP A 139 -7.24 14.80 14.44
C ASP A 139 -7.57 13.32 14.63
N LEU A 140 -6.56 12.48 14.43
CA LEU A 140 -6.53 11.12 15.00
C LEU A 140 -6.52 11.23 16.54
N ASP A 141 -6.79 10.13 17.25
CA ASP A 141 -6.92 10.01 18.71
C ASP A 141 -5.69 10.54 19.51
N GLY A 142 -5.43 11.85 19.45
CA GLY A 142 -4.28 12.55 20.01
C GLY A 142 -3.17 12.93 18.99
N PRO A 143 -2.39 13.99 19.32
CA PRO A 143 -1.33 14.51 18.45
C PRO A 143 -0.21 13.48 18.17
N GLU A 144 0.03 12.55 19.08
CA GLU A 144 1.05 11.51 18.87
C GLU A 144 0.66 10.49 17.80
N GLU A 145 -0.61 10.08 17.72
CA GLU A 145 -1.04 9.12 16.69
C GLU A 145 -1.04 9.77 15.31
N LYS A 146 -1.40 11.06 15.26
CA LYS A 146 -1.27 11.91 14.08
C LYS A 146 0.18 11.95 13.58
N GLU A 147 1.13 12.28 14.45
CA GLU A 147 2.55 12.33 14.09
C GLU A 147 3.08 10.95 13.64
N ARG A 148 2.68 9.87 14.32
CA ARG A 148 3.03 8.50 13.93
C ARG A 148 2.49 8.13 12.54
N ALA A 149 1.25 8.50 12.24
CA ALA A 149 0.65 8.27 10.93
C ALA A 149 1.35 9.08 9.85
N GLN A 150 1.52 10.39 10.05
CA GLN A 150 2.22 11.28 9.12
C GLN A 150 3.64 10.79 8.82
N SER A 151 4.40 10.44 9.85
CA SER A 151 5.76 9.90 9.71
C SER A 151 5.80 8.61 8.89
N LYS A 152 4.78 7.75 8.98
CA LYS A 152 4.68 6.54 8.15
C LYS A 152 4.37 6.88 6.69
N ILE A 153 3.44 7.81 6.46
CA ILE A 153 3.09 8.23 5.10
C ILE A 153 4.29 8.90 4.40
N LEU A 154 5.04 9.75 5.11
CA LEU A 154 6.28 10.33 4.58
C LEU A 154 7.31 9.27 4.17
N LYS A 155 7.43 8.18 4.95
CA LYS A 155 8.28 7.03 4.58
C LYS A 155 7.80 6.34 3.30
N PHE A 156 6.50 6.29 3.05
CA PHE A 156 5.98 5.73 1.79
C PHE A 156 6.28 6.65 0.63
N ILE A 157 6.03 7.96 0.79
CA ILE A 157 6.29 9.01 -0.20
C ILE A 157 7.77 9.02 -0.61
N SER A 158 8.70 8.87 0.34
CA SER A 158 10.14 8.80 0.03
C SER A 158 10.56 7.48 -0.61
N ALA A 159 9.88 6.37 -0.32
CA ALA A 159 10.16 5.09 -0.95
C ALA A 159 9.71 5.00 -2.41
N PHE A 160 8.76 5.83 -2.84
CA PHE A 160 8.32 5.97 -4.23
C PHE A 160 9.23 6.90 -5.07
N THR A 161 10.55 6.85 -4.82
CA THR A 161 11.55 7.57 -5.63
C THR A 161 11.66 6.99 -7.05
#